data_AF-A0A9J6GQ66-F1
#
_entry.id   AF-A0A9J6GQ66-F1
#
_cell.length_a   1.000
_cell.length_b   1.000
_cell.length_c   1.000
_cell.angle_alpha   90.00
_cell.angle_beta   90.00
_cell.angle_gamma   90.00
#
_symmetry.space_group_name_H-M   'P 1'
#
loop_
_entity.id
_entity.type
_entity.pdbx_description
1 polymer ?
#
loop_
_entity_poly.entity_id
_entity_poly.type
_entity_poly.pdbx_seq_one_letter_code
_entity_poly.pdbx_strand_id
1 'polypeptide(L)' 'MATMVNADPMLTWDVPDEWSLEEASTVPAAYATTYCALHVRGRLQPGESVLIHSGSGAVGQASIRVALSMGCTVFTTVG' A
#
# COMPACT_ATOMS: atom_id res chain seq x y z
N MET A 1 -21.28 3.61 -0.82
CA MET A 1 -21.25 2.36 -1.61
C MET A 1 -22.35 2.46 -2.66
N ALA A 2 -22.06 2.11 -3.91
CA ALA A 2 -22.99 2.18 -5.03
C ALA A 2 -22.79 0.95 -5.94
N THR A 3 -23.81 0.58 -6.72
CA THR A 3 -23.72 -0.53 -7.68
C THR A 3 -22.98 -0.16 -8.97
N MET A 4 -22.83 1.14 -9.26
CA MET A 4 -22.12 1.69 -10.40
C MET A 4 -21.29 2.90 -9.93
N VAL A 5 -20.10 3.07 -10.51
CA VAL A 5 -19.22 4.22 -10.27
C VAL A 5 -18.62 4.67 -11.59
N ASN A 6 -18.52 5.99 -11.79
CA ASN A 6 -17.72 6.53 -12.88
C ASN A 6 -16.27 6.66 -12.38
N ALA A 7 -15.42 5.69 -12.70
CA ALA A 7 -14.03 5.65 -12.26
C ALA A 7 -13.12 6.45 -13.20
N ASP A 8 -12.12 7.13 -12.62
CA ASP A 8 -11.08 7.78 -13.41
C ASP A 8 -10.17 6.72 -14.05
N PRO A 9 -10.02 6.68 -15.39
CA PRO A 9 -9.15 5.73 -16.06
C PRO A 9 -7.69 5.80 -15.59
N MET A 10 -7.22 6.95 -15.11
CA MET A 10 -5.85 7.13 -14.62
C MET A 10 -5.62 6.53 -13.22
N LEU A 11 -6.69 6.22 -12.49
CA LEU A 11 -6.68 5.60 -11.16
C LEU A 11 -7.36 4.23 -11.17
N THR A 12 -7.32 3.56 -12.33
CA THR A 12 -7.86 2.21 -12.54
C THR A 12 -6.73 1.30 -13.01
N TRP A 13 -6.73 0.06 -12.52
CA TRP A 13 -5.75 -0.96 -12.88
C TRP A 13 -6.47 -2.26 -13.24
N ASP A 14 -5.89 -3.02 -14.16
CA ASP A 14 -6.37 -4.36 -14.48
C ASP A 14 -6.11 -5.31 -13.29
N VAL A 15 -7.12 -6.12 -12.97
CA VAL A 15 -7.01 -7.12 -11.92
C VAL A 15 -6.26 -8.34 -12.47
N PRO A 16 -5.19 -8.82 -11.82
CA PRO A 16 -4.50 -10.04 -12.22
C PRO A 16 -5.44 -11.25 -12.23
N ASP A 17 -5.25 -12.17 -13.18
CA ASP A 17 -6.12 -13.35 -13.37
C ASP A 17 -6.14 -14.27 -12.14
N GLU A 18 -5.05 -14.30 -11.38
CA GLU A 18 -4.93 -15.13 -10.17
C GLU A 18 -5.63 -14.52 -8.95
N TRP A 19 -6.13 -13.29 -9.03
CA TRP A 19 -6.74 -12.59 -7.90
C TRP A 19 -8.26 -12.61 -7.98
N SER A 20 -8.89 -12.90 -6.85
CA SER A 20 -10.32 -12.59 -6.68
C SER A 20 -10.55 -11.08 -6.64
N LEU A 21 -11.77 -10.64 -6.98
CA LEU A 21 -12.15 -9.24 -6.84
C LEU A 21 -12.12 -8.77 -5.37
N GLU A 22 -12.35 -9.68 -4.43
CA GLU A 22 -12.24 -9.41 -2.99
C GLU A 22 -10.80 -9.00 -2.63
N GLU A 23 -9.82 -9.82 -3.02
CA GLU A 23 -8.39 -9.54 -2.80
C GLU A 23 -7.97 -8.24 -3.51
N ALA A 24 -8.33 -8.10 -4.79
CA ALA A 24 -7.98 -6.94 -5.59
C ALA A 24 -8.52 -5.63 -5.00
N SER A 25 -9.73 -5.65 -4.42
CA SER A 25 -10.35 -4.47 -3.82
C SER A 25 -9.56 -3.87 -2.64
N THR A 26 -8.70 -4.67 -2.00
CA THR A 26 -7.91 -4.23 -0.83
C THR A 26 -6.70 -3.36 -1.19
N VAL A 27 -6.26 -3.39 -2.45
CA VAL A 27 -4.96 -2.86 -2.87
C VAL A 27 -4.95 -1.35 -3.16
N PRO A 28 -5.88 -0.79 -3.98
CA PRO A 28 -5.70 0.54 -4.56
C PRO A 28 -5.47 1.65 -3.52
N ALA A 29 -6.35 1.75 -2.52
CA ALA A 29 -6.26 2.82 -1.53
C ALA A 29 -5.03 2.68 -0.61
N ALA A 30 -4.74 1.46 -0.15
CA ALA A 30 -3.63 1.21 0.77
C ALA A 30 -2.28 1.44 0.10
N TYR A 31 -2.05 0.83 -1.07
CA TYR A 31 -0.77 0.91 -1.76
C TYR A 31 -0.53 2.27 -2.44
N ALA A 32 -1.57 2.95 -2.95
CA ALA A 32 -1.39 4.31 -3.46
C ALA A 32 -0.97 5.28 -2.34
N THR A 33 -1.56 5.13 -1.15
CA THR A 33 -1.18 5.91 0.03
C THR A 33 0.27 5.62 0.43
N THR A 34 0.64 4.35 0.53
CA THR A 34 2.01 3.92 0.84
C THR A 34 3.02 4.47 -0.17
N TYR A 35 2.74 4.36 -1.47
CA TYR A 35 3.67 4.83 -2.50
C TYR A 35 3.84 6.36 -2.46
N CYS A 36 2.74 7.10 -2.32
CA CYS A 36 2.79 8.55 -2.17
C CYS A 36 3.61 8.96 -0.92
N ALA A 37 3.36 8.30 0.22
CA ALA A 37 4.02 8.63 1.48
C ALA A 37 5.50 8.25 1.49
N LEU A 38 5.84 7.00 1.14
CA LEU A 38 7.20 6.49 1.28
C LEU A 38 8.09 6.87 0.10
N HIS A 39 7.58 6.82 -1.14
CA HIS A 39 8.41 7.03 -2.33
C HIS A 39 8.37 8.48 -2.80
N VAL A 40 7.17 9.03 -3.04
CA VAL A 40 7.04 10.38 -3.63
C VAL A 40 7.42 11.46 -2.63
N ARG A 41 6.89 11.39 -1.41
CA ARG A 41 7.11 12.40 -0.37
C ARG A 41 8.31 12.08 0.51
N GLY A 42 8.34 10.87 1.07
CA GLY A 42 9.37 10.42 2.01
C GLY A 42 10.70 10.08 1.35
N ARG A 43 10.71 9.77 0.05
CA ARG A 43 11.90 9.39 -0.73
C ARG A 43 12.75 8.33 -0.01
N LEU A 44 12.09 7.36 0.63
CA LEU A 44 12.74 6.25 1.31
C LEU A 44 13.69 5.54 0.34
N GLN A 45 14.92 5.30 0.78
CA GLN A 45 15.95 4.61 0.01
C GLN A 45 16.12 3.15 0.49
N PRO A 46 16.56 2.24 -0.39
CA PRO A 46 16.85 0.87 -0.01
C PRO A 46 17.85 0.80 1.16
N GLY A 47 17.57 -0.07 2.14
CA GLY A 47 18.42 -0.26 3.32
C GLY A 47 18.23 0.76 4.45
N GLU A 48 17.44 1.82 4.26
CA GLU A 48 17.12 2.76 5.34
C GLU A 48 16.22 2.13 6.42
N SER A 49 16.01 2.85 7.53
CA SER A 49 15.07 2.46 8.58
C SER A 49 13.78 3.28 8.51
N VAL A 50 12.66 2.66 8.84
CA VAL A 50 11.34 3.31 8.82
C VAL A 50 10.50 2.86 10.02
N LEU A 51 9.79 3.81 10.65
CA LEU A 51 8.78 3.55 11.68
C LEU A 51 7.39 3.65 11.06
N ILE A 52 6.63 2.56 11.13
CA ILE A 52 5.27 2.44 10.61
C ILE A 52 4.31 2.30 11.80
N HIS A 53 3.45 3.28 12.01
CA HIS A 53 2.41 3.14 13.03
C HIS A 53 1.25 2.24 12.55
N SER A 54 0.59 1.58 13.51
CA SER A 54 -0.60 0.76 13.25
C SER A 54 -0.37 -0.32 12.19
N GLY A 55 0.70 -1.10 12.33
CA GLY A 55 1.14 -2.11 11.36
C GLY A 55 0.10 -3.20 11.03
N SER A 56 -0.88 -3.43 11.92
CA SER A 56 -1.99 -4.36 11.68
C SER A 56 -3.10 -3.79 10.79
N GLY A 57 -3.10 -2.48 10.50
CA GLY A 57 -4.06 -1.85 9.60
C GLY A 57 -3.65 -1.95 8.12
N ALA A 58 -4.59 -1.72 7.20
CA ALA A 58 -4.36 -1.91 5.75
C ALA A 58 -3.16 -1.12 5.20
N VAL A 59 -3.05 0.18 5.54
CA VAL A 59 -1.91 1.01 5.12
C VAL A 59 -0.61 0.58 5.81
N GLY A 60 -0.71 0.16 7.09
CA GLY A 60 0.43 -0.35 7.84
C GLY A 60 1.01 -1.59 7.19
N GLN A 61 0.16 -2.59 6.88
CA GLN A 61 0.55 -3.82 6.21
C GLN A 61 1.15 -3.56 4.81
N ALA A 62 0.52 -2.70 3.99
CA ALA A 62 1.06 -2.32 2.68
C ALA A 62 2.43 -1.65 2.80
N SER A 63 2.58 -0.73 3.76
CA SER A 63 3.84 -0.01 4.01
C SER A 63 4.96 -0.94 4.49
N ILE A 64 4.65 -1.88 5.39
CA ILE A 64 5.60 -2.90 5.86
C ILE A 64 6.05 -3.75 4.67
N ARG A 65 5.10 -4.21 3.84
CA ARG A 65 5.42 -5.04 2.67
C ARG A 65 6.34 -4.32 1.69
N VAL A 66 6.04 -3.07 1.36
CA VAL A 66 6.87 -2.24 0.46
C VAL A 66 8.25 -1.99 1.05
N ALA A 67 8.34 -1.55 2.32
CA ALA A 67 9.63 -1.27 2.96
C ALA A 67 10.52 -2.51 3.05
N LEU A 68 9.96 -3.67 3.41
CA LEU A 68 10.71 -4.93 3.43
C LEU A 68 11.18 -5.34 2.02
N SER A 69 10.37 -5.11 0.98
CA SER A 69 10.77 -5.39 -0.40
C SER A 69 11.96 -4.53 -0.87
N MET A 70 12.17 -3.37 -0.23
CA MET A 70 13.31 -2.49 -0.46
C MET A 70 14.51 -2.81 0.46
N GLY A 71 14.43 -3.86 1.27
CA GLY A 71 15.48 -4.22 2.24
C GLY A 71 15.61 -3.24 3.41
N CYS A 72 14.59 -2.44 3.69
CA CYS A 72 14.60 -1.49 4.80
C CYS A 72 14.44 -2.20 6.15
N THR A 73 14.96 -1.58 7.21
CA THR A 73 14.69 -2.00 8.60
C THR A 73 13.36 -1.39 9.06
N VAL A 74 12.38 -2.23 9.38
CA VAL A 74 11.03 -1.79 9.75
C VAL A 74 10.79 -1.88 11.25
N PHE A 75 10.39 -0.77 11.86
CA PHE A 75 9.81 -0.71 13.20
C PHE A 75 8.30 -0.50 13.07
N THR A 76 7.50 -1.17 13.89
CA THR A 76 6.05 -0.97 13.86
C THR A 76 5.42 -0.93 15.24
N THR A 77 4.32 -0.18 15.37
CA THR A 77 3.43 -0.27 16.52
C THR A 77 2.17 -1.03 16.15
N VAL A 78 1.56 -1.68 17.14
CA VAL A 78 0.24 -2.31 17.06
C VAL A 78 -0.59 -1.86 18.27
N GLY A 79 -1.91 -1.85 18.10
CA GLY A 79 -2.85 -1.64 19.20
C GLY A 79 -3.17 -2.93 19.92
#